data_AF-A0A831VWV4-F1
#
_entry.id   AF-A0A831VWV4-F1
#
_cell.length_a   1.000
_cell.length_b   1.000
_cell.length_c   1.000
_cell.angle_alpha   90.00
_cell.angle_beta   90.00
_cell.angle_gamma   90.00
#
_symmetry.space_group_name_H-M   'P 1'
#
loop_
_entity.id
_entity.type
_entity.pdbx_description
1 polymer ?
#
loop_
_entity_poly.entity_id
_entity_poly.type
_entity_poly.pdbx_seq_one_letter_code
_entity_poly.pdbx_strand_id
1 'polypeptide(L)' 'MNVGRGSGVNSVISYSLSITDIWAIGLNLYFEQFLNENRKSSPDFDLDRSSRERYLVLC' A
#
# COMPACT_ATOMS: atom_id res chain seq x y z
N MET A 1 9.28 -3.86 9.58
CA MET A 1 8.06 -4.52 9.07
C MET A 1 6.90 -3.58 9.36
N ASN A 2 6.51 -2.79 8.36
CA ASN A 2 5.35 -1.94 8.49
C ASN A 2 4.15 -2.73 8.01
N VAL A 3 3.15 -2.85 8.87
CA VAL A 3 1.81 -3.27 8.46
C VAL A 3 1.32 -2.19 7.51
N GLY A 4 1.26 -2.49 6.21
CA GLY A 4 0.85 -1.52 5.19
C GLY A 4 -0.49 -0.87 5.55
N ARG A 5 -0.67 0.40 5.17
CA ARG A 5 -1.91 1.15 5.39
C ARG A 5 -2.48 1.64 4.07
N GLY A 6 -3.77 1.98 4.09
CA GLY A 6 -4.49 2.46 2.92
C GLY A 6 -4.83 1.35 1.92
N SER A 7 -5.41 1.73 0.79
CA SER A 7 -5.85 0.77 -0.23
C SER A 7 -4.70 0.08 -0.97
N GLY A 8 -3.47 0.60 -0.87
CA GLY A 8 -2.27 0.03 -1.49
C GLY A 8 -1.98 -1.44 -1.13
N VAL A 9 -2.50 -1.92 0.00
CA VAL A 9 -2.36 -3.32 0.46
C VAL A 9 -3.27 -4.29 -0.31
N ASN A 10 -4.24 -3.78 -1.07
CA ASN A 10 -5.12 -4.61 -1.89
C ASN A 10 -4.45 -5.06 -3.19
N SER A 11 -3.23 -4.58 -3.47
CA SER A 11 -2.45 -5.01 -4.63
C SER A 11 -1.56 -6.19 -4.27
N VAL A 12 -1.73 -7.31 -4.98
CA VAL A 12 -0.85 -8.48 -4.88
C VAL A 12 0.59 -8.12 -5.25
N ILE A 13 0.78 -7.15 -6.14
CA ILE A 13 2.11 -6.66 -6.52
C ILE A 13 2.80 -6.01 -5.32
N SER A 14 2.07 -5.31 -4.45
CA SER A 14 2.64 -4.71 -3.23
C SER A 14 3.21 -5.78 -2.29
N TYR A 15 2.57 -6.95 -2.22
CA TYR A 15 3.09 -8.10 -1.48
C TYR A 15 4.33 -8.70 -2.16
N SER A 16 4.28 -8.94 -3.47
CA SER A 16 5.39 -9.50 -4.24
C SER A 16 6.66 -8.63 -4.22
N LEU A 17 6.50 -7.30 -4.17
CA LEU A 17 7.61 -6.35 -4.09
C LEU A 17 8.10 -6.12 -2.65
N SER A 18 7.58 -6.86 -1.67
CA SER A 18 7.89 -6.68 -0.24
C SER A 18 7.63 -5.26 0.27
N ILE A 19 6.65 -4.57 -0.32
CA ILE A 19 6.21 -3.25 0.13
C ILE A 19 5.28 -3.40 1.34
N THR A 20 4.46 -4.45 1.35
CA THR A 20 3.59 -4.85 2.47
C THR A 20 3.70 -6.34 2.73
N ASP A 21 3.58 -6.74 3.98
CA ASP A 21 3.56 -8.16 4.39
C ASP A 21 2.14 -8.77 4.32
N ILE A 22 1.18 -8.04 3.74
CA ILE A 22 -0.24 -8.42 3.69
C ILE A 22 -0.55 -9.27 2.45
N TRP A 23 -1.10 -10.47 2.67
CA TRP A 23 -1.58 -11.33 1.60
C TRP A 23 -3.02 -10.98 1.18
N ALA A 24 -3.14 -10.15 0.14
CA ALA A 24 -4.42 -9.60 -0.33
C ALA A 24 -5.47 -10.67 -0.67
N ILE A 25 -5.08 -11.77 -1.33
CA ILE A 25 -6.00 -12.85 -1.74
C ILE A 25 -6.56 -13.56 -0.51
N GLY A 26 -5.73 -13.87 0.48
CA GLY A 26 -6.17 -14.58 1.69
C GLY A 26 -7.10 -13.76 2.58
N LEU A 27 -7.00 -12.44 2.49
CA LEU A 27 -7.87 -11.51 3.21
C LEU A 27 -9.05 -11.02 2.37
N ASN A 28 -9.24 -11.56 1.15
CA ASN A 28 -10.29 -11.17 0.22
C ASN A 28 -10.33 -9.64 -0.03
N LEU A 29 -9.15 -9.04 -0.22
CA LEU A 29 -8.99 -7.63 -0.55
C LEU A 29 -9.03 -7.42 -2.06
N TYR A 30 -9.81 -6.44 -2.51
CA TYR A 30 -10.07 -6.18 -3.93
C TYR A 30 -9.18 -5.08 -4.48
N PHE A 31 -8.49 -5.37 -5.60
CA PHE A 31 -7.58 -4.43 -6.25
C PHE A 31 -8.29 -3.15 -6.72
N GLU A 32 -9.56 -3.24 -7.09
CA GLU A 32 -10.38 -2.14 -7.61
C GLU A 32 -10.66 -1.06 -6.56
N GLN A 33 -10.51 -1.38 -5.27
CA GLN A 33 -10.56 -0.38 -4.20
C GLN A 33 -9.26 0.45 -4.13
N PHE A 34 -8.16 -0.06 -4.67
CA PHE A 34 -6.91 0.67 -4.83
C PHE A 34 -6.89 1.46 -6.14
N LEU A 35 -7.12 0.79 -7.27
CA LEU A 35 -7.08 1.40 -8.60
C LEU A 35 -8.35 1.03 -9.37
N ASN A 36 -9.12 2.05 -9.74
CA ASN A 36 -10.38 1.87 -10.47
C ASN A 36 -10.36 2.68 -11.75
N GLU A 37 -10.66 2.05 -12.89
CA GLU A 37 -10.75 2.71 -14.20
C GLU A 37 -11.80 3.84 -14.25
N ASN A 38 -12.84 3.76 -13.42
CA ASN A 38 -13.89 4.77 -13.34
C ASN A 38 -13.49 5.97 -12.48
N ARG A 39 -12.35 5.89 -11.75
CA ARG A 39 -11.84 6.97 -10.90
C ARG A 39 -10.78 7.77 -11.66
N LYS A 40 -11.10 9.02 -12.00
CA LYS A 40 -10.16 9.93 -12.69
C LYS A 40 -9.02 10.45 -11.82
N SER A 41 -9.17 10.39 -10.50
CA SER A 41 -8.12 10.81 -9.57
C SER A 41 -7.07 9.72 -9.42
N SER A 42 -5.80 10.15 -9.39
CA SER A 42 -4.67 9.27 -9.09
C SER A 42 -4.95 8.46 -7.81
N PRO A 43 -4.62 7.16 -7.78
CA PRO A 43 -4.64 6.40 -6.53
C PRO A 43 -3.68 7.05 -5.54
N ASP A 44 -4.00 6.95 -4.25
CA ASP A 44 -3.08 7.35 -3.17
C ASP A 44 -2.40 6.10 -2.63
N PHE A 45 -1.09 6.14 -2.45
CA PHE A 45 -0.28 5.01 -2.00
C PHE A 45 0.59 5.43 -0.83
N ASP A 46 0.00 5.38 0.37
CA ASP A 46 0.64 5.80 1.60
C ASP A 46 1.58 4.72 2.15
N LEU A 47 2.84 5.10 2.35
CA LEU A 47 3.83 4.27 3.04
C LEU A 47 4.07 4.83 4.44
N ASP A 48 3.40 4.24 5.43
CA ASP A 48 3.65 4.56 6.82
C ASP A 48 4.99 3.98 7.26
N ARG A 49 6.02 4.82 7.31
CA ARG A 49 7.26 4.51 8.04
C ARG A 49 7.20 4.94 9.49
N SER A 50 7.96 4.23 10.32
CA SER A 50 8.13 4.58 11.73
C SER A 50 8.58 6.04 11.84
N SER A 51 7.99 6.79 12.77
CA SER A 51 8.28 8.23 12.96
C SER A 51 9.77 8.51 13.21
N ARG A 52 10.49 7.53 13.73
CA ARG A 52 11.93 7.59 14.02
C ARG A 52 12.81 7.59 12.77
N GLU A 53 12.34 7.05 11.65
CA GLU A 53 13.06 7.00 10.36
C GLU A 53 12.66 8.13 9.40
N ARG A 54 11.58 8.87 9.69
CA ARG A 54 11.09 9.95 8.81
C ARG A 54 12.11 11.07 8.62
N TYR A 55 12.96 11.34 9.62
CA TYR A 55 13.99 12.37 9.53
C TYR A 55 15.15 12.02 8.59
N LEU A 56 15.31 10.74 8.19
CA LEU A 56 16.43 10.31 7.36
C LEU A 56 16.17 10.43 5.85
N VAL A 57 14.91 10.57 5.43
CA VAL A 57 14.50 10.51 4.00
C VAL A 57 13.99 11.87 3.48
N LEU A 58 13.88 12.88 4.34
CA LEU A 58 13.41 14.23 4.00
C LEU A 58 14.55 15.27 3.85
N CYS A 59 15.80 14.82 3.69
CA CYS A 59 16.92 15.66 3.24
C CYS A 59 17.21 15.41 1.76
#